data_AF-A0A504Z0S4-F1
#
_entry.id   AF-A0A504Z0S4-F1
#
_cell.length_a   1.000
_cell.length_b   1.000
_cell.length_c   1.000
_cell.angle_alpha   90.00
_cell.angle_beta   90.00
_cell.angle_gamma   90.00
#
_symmetry.space_group_name_H-M   'P 1'
#
loop_
_entity.id
_entity.type
_entity.pdbx_description
1 polymer ?
#
loop_
_entity_poly.entity_id
_entity_poly.type
_entity_poly.pdbx_seq_one_letter_code
_entity_poly.pdbx_strand_id
1 'polypeptide(L)'
;MLMISVKYPRLFNLFWFSLDVQGDPLAVVLMIDYYASLACQFDFLLKFYGQLNPLRNLDLLPNFAYSIPLALFLQSQLNSKDCSGDCLEADKKLQDALIMFPGFVTRLMRYTTLGGVTNLDKSKLFGEEIRTESDSLGRLLDLYVTRTHTLWTSPDTVSWLERNIVTVLGSVEPVSTTTGEPVQPDPRLKQYSKKRRSLYPALPRNVLRHLILCDLPDAPPLFPRVSSCTCVLIEAMVCSVAFY
;
A
#
# COMPACT_ATOMS: atom_id res chain seq x y z
N MET A 1 6.45 6.93 -29.74
CA MET A 1 6.93 5.69 -30.38
C MET A 1 7.99 5.06 -29.49
N LEU A 2 7.55 4.47 -28.36
CA LEU A 2 8.41 3.72 -27.44
C LEU A 2 8.59 2.30 -28.02
N MET A 3 9.69 2.06 -28.72
CA MET A 3 10.16 0.70 -29.00
C MET A 3 11.08 0.25 -27.86
N ILE A 4 10.51 -0.07 -26.71
CA ILE A 4 11.16 -0.93 -25.73
C ILE A 4 10.15 -2.03 -25.39
N SER A 5 9.85 -2.85 -26.39
CA SER A 5 9.19 -4.12 -26.20
C SER A 5 9.87 -5.15 -27.10
N VAL A 6 9.91 -6.39 -26.61
CA VAL A 6 10.22 -7.61 -27.37
C VAL A 6 11.70 -8.02 -27.51
N LYS A 7 12.53 -8.06 -26.45
CA LYS A 7 13.71 -8.95 -26.57
C LYS A 7 14.21 -9.75 -25.38
N TYR A 8 13.88 -9.45 -24.12
CA TYR A 8 14.46 -10.23 -23.02
C TYR A 8 13.53 -10.39 -21.80
N PRO A 9 12.57 -11.35 -21.83
CA PRO A 9 11.79 -11.69 -20.64
C PRO A 9 12.64 -12.36 -19.53
N ARG A 10 13.88 -12.78 -19.82
CA ARG A 10 14.79 -13.40 -18.85
C ARG A 10 15.81 -12.45 -18.21
N LEU A 11 16.06 -11.27 -18.78
CA LEU A 11 17.05 -10.33 -18.22
C LEU A 11 16.49 -9.41 -17.13
N PHE A 12 15.17 -9.19 -17.09
CA PHE A 12 14.53 -8.44 -16.01
C PHE A 12 14.67 -9.17 -14.65
N ASN A 13 14.75 -10.50 -14.68
CA ASN A 13 14.90 -11.34 -13.49
C ASN A 13 16.36 -11.51 -13.02
N LEU A 14 17.38 -11.17 -13.83
CA LEU A 14 18.78 -11.39 -13.44
C LEU A 14 19.49 -10.11 -13.00
N PHE A 15 19.27 -8.96 -13.66
CA PHE A 15 20.02 -7.75 -13.32
C PHE A 15 19.60 -7.14 -11.98
N TRP A 16 18.33 -7.27 -11.62
CA TRP A 16 17.82 -6.78 -10.34
C TRP A 16 18.23 -7.65 -9.14
N PHE A 17 18.30 -8.97 -9.34
CA PHE A 17 18.63 -9.94 -8.30
C PHE A 17 20.14 -10.12 -8.08
N SER A 18 21.00 -9.59 -8.94
CA SER A 18 22.46 -9.55 -8.71
C SER A 18 22.90 -8.54 -7.64
N LEU A 19 21.98 -7.73 -7.12
CA LEU A 19 22.18 -6.81 -5.99
C LEU A 19 21.52 -7.42 -4.76
N ASP A 20 22.28 -8.20 -3.96
CA ASP A 20 21.90 -8.76 -2.65
C ASP A 20 20.38 -8.87 -2.36
N VAL A 21 19.76 -9.92 -2.91
CA VAL A 21 18.33 -10.23 -2.78
C VAL A 21 17.89 -10.35 -1.33
N GLN A 22 18.81 -10.80 -0.47
CA GLN A 22 18.54 -11.08 0.94
C GLN A 22 18.59 -9.78 1.76
N GLY A 23 19.61 -8.95 1.53
CA GLY A 23 19.76 -7.68 2.23
C GLY A 23 18.85 -6.57 1.72
N ASP A 24 18.52 -6.58 0.42
CA ASP A 24 17.69 -5.56 -0.25
C ASP A 24 18.02 -4.13 0.24
N PRO A 25 19.26 -3.64 -0.01
CA PRO A 25 19.80 -2.45 0.64
C PRO A 25 19.04 -1.16 0.29
N LEU A 26 18.26 -1.19 -0.80
CA LEU A 26 17.43 -0.10 -1.31
C LEU A 26 15.93 -0.38 -1.20
N ALA A 27 15.50 -1.43 -0.48
CA ALA A 27 14.10 -1.77 -0.28
C ALA A 27 13.28 -1.82 -1.59
N VAL A 28 13.87 -2.41 -2.63
CA VAL A 28 13.26 -2.48 -3.97
C VAL A 28 11.96 -3.25 -3.91
N VAL A 29 11.85 -4.21 -3.00
CA VAL A 29 10.62 -4.99 -2.83
C VAL A 29 9.36 -4.09 -2.76
N LEU A 30 9.50 -2.82 -2.33
CA LEU A 30 8.46 -1.78 -2.30
C LEU A 30 8.07 -1.13 -3.65
N MET A 31 8.69 -1.52 -4.76
CA MET A 31 8.36 -1.01 -6.10
C MET A 31 8.08 -2.12 -7.13
N ILE A 32 8.42 -3.37 -6.83
CA ILE A 32 8.22 -4.50 -7.76
C ILE A 32 6.74 -4.63 -8.14
N ASP A 33 5.85 -4.51 -7.15
CA ASP A 33 4.41 -4.60 -7.33
C ASP A 33 3.86 -3.52 -8.27
N TYR A 34 4.34 -2.29 -8.14
CA TYR A 34 3.96 -1.18 -9.02
C TYR A 34 4.38 -1.43 -10.47
N TYR A 35 5.65 -1.77 -10.71
CA TYR A 35 6.13 -2.01 -12.07
C TYR A 35 5.49 -3.25 -12.70
N ALA A 36 5.26 -4.30 -11.92
CA ALA A 36 4.54 -5.48 -12.40
C ALA A 36 3.10 -5.14 -12.81
N SER A 37 2.42 -4.29 -12.03
CA SER A 37 1.06 -3.83 -12.33
C SER A 37 1.00 -2.93 -13.57
N LEU A 38 1.97 -2.01 -13.73
CA LEU A 38 2.08 -1.18 -14.93
C LEU A 38 2.38 -1.99 -16.19
N ALA A 39 3.18 -3.04 -16.08
CA ALA A 39 3.48 -3.95 -17.18
C ALA A 39 2.33 -4.92 -17.49
N CYS A 40 1.21 -4.84 -16.75
CA CYS A 40 0.11 -5.79 -16.78
C CYS A 40 0.56 -7.26 -16.58
N GLN A 41 1.65 -7.48 -15.86
CA GLN A 41 2.21 -8.81 -15.59
C GLN A 41 1.69 -9.35 -14.24
N PHE A 42 0.37 -9.49 -14.13
CA PHE A 42 -0.29 -9.94 -12.89
C PHE A 42 0.10 -11.36 -12.49
N ASP A 43 0.24 -12.28 -13.47
CA ASP A 43 0.69 -13.65 -13.22
C ASP A 43 2.09 -13.72 -12.59
N PHE A 44 2.98 -12.82 -13.02
CA PHE A 44 4.32 -12.72 -12.44
C PHE A 44 4.23 -12.28 -10.98
N LEU A 45 3.45 -11.23 -10.70
CA LEU A 45 3.29 -10.70 -9.35
C LEU A 45 2.69 -11.73 -8.38
N LEU A 46 1.68 -12.48 -8.82
CA LEU A 46 1.05 -13.53 -8.01
C LEU A 46 2.02 -14.69 -7.72
N LYS A 47 2.78 -15.15 -8.72
CA LYS A 47 3.80 -16.19 -8.52
C LYS A 47 4.93 -15.70 -7.62
N PHE A 48 5.39 -14.47 -7.82
CA PHE A 48 6.41 -13.83 -7.00
C PHE A 48 5.98 -13.76 -5.54
N TYR A 49 4.75 -13.30 -5.29
CA TYR A 49 4.18 -13.24 -3.95
C TYR A 49 4.06 -14.64 -3.33
N GLY A 50 3.54 -15.63 -4.06
CA GLY A 50 3.40 -17.00 -3.55
C GLY A 50 4.73 -17.63 -3.12
N GLN A 51 5.83 -17.32 -3.80
CA GLN A 51 7.16 -17.85 -3.48
C GLN A 51 7.85 -17.10 -2.34
N LEU A 52 7.74 -15.77 -2.33
CA LEU A 52 8.54 -14.93 -1.42
C LEU A 52 7.80 -14.56 -0.12
N ASN A 53 6.46 -14.57 -0.12
CA ASN A 53 5.66 -14.30 1.07
C ASN A 53 6.01 -15.18 2.28
N PRO A 54 6.13 -16.52 2.18
CA PRO A 54 6.46 -17.35 3.36
C PRO A 54 7.87 -17.10 3.91
N LEU A 55 8.77 -16.50 3.12
CA LEU A 55 10.14 -16.21 3.52
C LEU A 55 10.30 -14.82 4.13
N ARG A 56 9.56 -13.83 3.61
CA ARG A 56 9.74 -12.41 3.96
C ARG A 56 8.52 -11.72 4.56
N ASN A 57 7.39 -12.43 4.70
CA ASN A 57 6.11 -11.91 5.18
C ASN A 57 5.70 -10.64 4.41
N LEU A 58 5.57 -10.78 3.09
CA LEU A 58 5.22 -9.67 2.19
C LEU A 58 3.80 -9.14 2.45
N ASP A 59 2.93 -9.97 2.99
CA ASP A 59 1.59 -9.61 3.49
C ASP A 59 1.61 -8.49 4.52
N LEU A 60 2.71 -8.33 5.25
CA LEU A 60 2.93 -7.24 6.21
C LEU A 60 3.40 -5.95 5.53
N LEU A 61 3.62 -5.92 4.23
CA LEU A 61 3.94 -4.67 3.55
C LEU A 61 2.68 -4.11 2.89
N PRO A 62 2.34 -2.82 3.11
CA PRO A 62 1.14 -2.24 2.52
C PRO A 62 1.08 -2.37 1.00
N ASN A 63 2.23 -2.31 0.33
CA ASN A 63 2.31 -2.41 -1.12
C ASN A 63 1.80 -3.76 -1.63
N PHE A 64 2.26 -4.90 -1.10
CA PHE A 64 1.74 -6.22 -1.53
C PHE A 64 0.34 -6.49 -0.99
N ALA A 65 0.02 -6.06 0.23
CA ALA A 65 -1.31 -6.25 0.79
C ALA A 65 -2.40 -5.66 -0.11
N TYR A 66 -2.14 -4.51 -0.75
CA TYR A 66 -3.08 -3.88 -1.69
C TYR A 66 -2.85 -4.26 -3.16
N SER A 67 -1.61 -4.45 -3.61
CA SER A 67 -1.33 -4.76 -5.02
C SER A 67 -1.74 -6.18 -5.42
N ILE A 68 -1.73 -7.15 -4.49
CA ILE A 68 -2.17 -8.52 -4.79
C ILE A 68 -3.68 -8.62 -5.07
N PRO A 69 -4.58 -8.12 -4.20
CA PRO A 69 -6.01 -8.11 -4.54
C PRO A 69 -6.29 -7.27 -5.79
N LEU A 70 -5.59 -6.14 -5.98
CA LEU A 70 -5.71 -5.34 -7.18
C LEU A 70 -5.32 -6.12 -8.45
N ALA A 71 -4.21 -6.86 -8.41
CA ALA A 71 -3.77 -7.69 -9.53
C ALA A 71 -4.77 -8.79 -9.87
N LEU A 72 -5.37 -9.45 -8.87
CA LEU A 72 -6.43 -10.44 -9.08
C LEU A 72 -7.67 -9.82 -9.74
N PHE A 73 -8.08 -8.65 -9.27
CA PHE A 73 -9.20 -7.91 -9.84
C PHE A 73 -8.92 -7.48 -11.28
N LEU A 74 -7.79 -6.85 -11.56
CA LEU A 74 -7.43 -6.43 -12.92
C LEU A 74 -7.26 -7.62 -13.87
N GLN A 75 -6.72 -8.73 -13.38
CA GLN A 75 -6.62 -9.97 -14.16
C GLN A 75 -8.00 -10.55 -14.49
N SER A 76 -8.97 -10.51 -13.58
CA SER A 76 -10.33 -10.98 -13.86
C SER A 76 -11.04 -10.10 -14.88
N GLN A 77 -10.82 -8.78 -14.84
CA GLN A 77 -11.34 -7.83 -15.83
C GLN A 77 -10.77 -8.08 -17.24
N LEU A 78 -9.48 -8.43 -17.35
CA LEU A 78 -8.85 -8.69 -18.65
C LEU A 78 -9.30 -10.01 -19.30
N ASN A 79 -9.52 -11.04 -18.47
CA ASN A 79 -9.86 -12.38 -18.95
C ASN A 79 -11.35 -12.51 -19.31
N SER A 80 -12.22 -11.73 -18.68
CA SER A 80 -13.66 -11.81 -18.86
C SER A 80 -14.17 -10.64 -19.71
N LYS A 81 -14.40 -10.87 -21.02
CA LYS A 81 -15.12 -9.91 -21.88
C LYS A 81 -16.61 -9.82 -21.59
N ASP A 82 -17.15 -10.74 -20.79
CA ASP A 82 -18.55 -10.79 -20.40
C ASP A 82 -18.66 -10.89 -18.86
N CYS A 83 -19.27 -9.85 -18.28
CA CYS A 83 -20.01 -9.81 -17.00
C CYS A 83 -19.34 -10.28 -15.69
N SER A 84 -19.20 -9.31 -14.76
CA SER A 84 -19.53 -9.46 -13.33
C SER A 84 -18.89 -10.62 -12.57
N GLY A 85 -17.63 -10.94 -12.84
CA GLY A 85 -16.87 -11.87 -12.02
C GLY A 85 -16.28 -11.18 -10.80
N ASP A 86 -17.09 -10.94 -9.77
CA ASP A 86 -16.61 -10.62 -8.43
C ASP A 86 -15.61 -11.72 -8.02
N CYS A 87 -14.31 -11.39 -8.06
CA CYS A 87 -13.28 -12.31 -7.61
C CYS A 87 -13.39 -12.35 -6.09
N LEU A 88 -14.17 -13.28 -5.56
CA LEU A 88 -14.38 -13.46 -4.11
C LEU A 88 -13.04 -13.56 -3.36
N GLU A 89 -12.00 -14.08 -4.01
CA GLU A 89 -10.65 -14.09 -3.46
C GLU A 89 -10.02 -12.69 -3.39
N ALA A 90 -10.14 -11.88 -4.45
CA ALA A 90 -9.70 -10.49 -4.45
C ALA A 90 -10.44 -9.67 -3.39
N ASP A 91 -11.75 -9.85 -3.26
CA ASP A 91 -12.56 -9.20 -2.23
C ASP A 91 -12.06 -9.54 -0.82
N LYS A 92 -11.91 -10.83 -0.51
CA LYS A 92 -11.41 -11.28 0.80
C LYS A 92 -10.04 -10.71 1.13
N LYS A 93 -9.12 -10.69 0.15
CA LYS A 93 -7.77 -10.14 0.34
C LYS A 93 -7.79 -8.62 0.50
N LEU A 94 -8.63 -7.91 -0.25
CA LEU A 94 -8.79 -6.47 -0.10
C LEU A 94 -9.40 -6.12 1.26
N GLN A 95 -10.42 -6.84 1.70
CA GLN A 95 -11.04 -6.65 3.01
C GLN A 95 -10.02 -6.86 4.14
N ASP A 96 -9.18 -7.89 4.05
CA ASP A 96 -8.12 -8.14 5.02
C ASP A 96 -7.09 -7.00 5.03
N ALA A 97 -6.69 -6.52 3.84
CA ALA A 97 -5.77 -5.38 3.70
C ALA A 97 -6.36 -4.09 4.28
N LEU A 98 -7.66 -3.81 4.07
CA LEU A 98 -8.36 -2.65 4.63
C LEU A 98 -8.40 -2.66 6.16
N ILE A 99 -8.59 -3.83 6.77
CA ILE A 99 -8.56 -3.95 8.25
C ILE A 99 -7.11 -3.81 8.76
N MET A 100 -6.14 -4.35 8.03
CA MET A 100 -4.71 -4.31 8.42
C MET A 100 -4.10 -2.92 8.25
N PHE A 101 -4.49 -2.18 7.22
CA PHE A 101 -3.90 -0.90 6.82
C PHE A 101 -4.97 0.15 6.48
N PRO A 102 -5.80 0.57 7.44
CA PRO A 102 -6.93 1.47 7.19
C PRO A 102 -6.51 2.85 6.65
N GLY A 103 -5.28 3.28 6.96
CA GLY A 103 -4.69 4.54 6.51
C GLY A 103 -4.62 4.74 5.00
N PHE A 104 -4.75 3.67 4.21
CA PHE A 104 -4.74 3.72 2.75
C PHE A 104 -5.87 4.57 2.18
N VAL A 105 -7.10 4.38 2.68
CA VAL A 105 -8.31 5.00 2.10
C VAL A 105 -8.24 6.52 2.20
N THR A 106 -7.92 7.05 3.38
CA THR A 106 -7.80 8.50 3.61
C THR A 106 -6.71 9.13 2.75
N ARG A 107 -5.62 8.41 2.46
CA ARG A 107 -4.54 8.88 1.58
C ARG A 107 -4.95 8.86 0.12
N LEU A 108 -5.65 7.82 -0.31
CA LEU A 108 -6.17 7.69 -1.66
C LEU A 108 -7.22 8.77 -1.97
N MET A 109 -8.03 9.17 -0.98
CA MET A 109 -9.03 10.23 -1.11
C MET A 109 -8.46 11.62 -1.46
N ARG A 110 -7.14 11.81 -1.36
CA ARG A 110 -6.47 13.02 -1.85
C ARG A 110 -6.43 13.09 -3.38
N TYR A 111 -6.52 11.94 -4.05
CA TYR A 111 -6.40 11.80 -5.50
C TYR A 111 -7.72 11.40 -6.17
N THR A 112 -8.63 10.76 -5.43
CA THR A 112 -9.92 10.30 -5.96
C THR A 112 -11.07 10.65 -5.02
N THR A 113 -12.24 10.92 -5.57
CA THR A 113 -13.46 11.12 -4.79
C THR A 113 -14.23 9.81 -4.69
N LEU A 114 -14.36 9.27 -3.48
CA LEU A 114 -15.25 8.13 -3.21
C LEU A 114 -16.67 8.68 -3.00
N GLY A 115 -17.57 8.41 -3.95
CA GLY A 115 -18.96 8.89 -3.92
C GLY A 115 -19.88 8.06 -3.02
N GLY A 116 -19.53 6.79 -2.77
CA GLY A 116 -20.38 5.81 -2.08
C GLY A 116 -20.21 5.73 -0.56
N VAL A 117 -19.21 6.40 0.03
CA VAL A 117 -18.89 6.23 1.45
C VAL A 117 -18.84 7.58 2.17
N THR A 118 -19.76 7.80 3.10
CA THR A 118 -19.83 9.04 3.89
C THR A 118 -19.41 8.76 5.34
N ASN A 119 -18.84 9.77 6.02
CA ASN A 119 -18.50 9.72 7.45
C ASN A 119 -17.43 8.68 7.86
N LEU A 120 -16.48 8.35 6.99
CA LEU A 120 -15.37 7.43 7.32
C LEU A 120 -14.62 7.82 8.60
N ASP A 121 -14.42 9.13 8.82
CA ASP A 121 -13.70 9.67 9.98
C ASP A 121 -14.38 9.36 11.33
N LYS A 122 -15.69 9.05 11.32
CA LYS A 122 -16.45 8.70 12.54
C LYS A 122 -16.31 7.23 12.91
N SER A 123 -15.90 6.38 11.96
CA SER A 123 -15.69 4.95 12.22
C SER A 123 -14.45 4.72 13.07
N LYS A 124 -14.45 3.65 13.86
CA LYS A 124 -13.28 3.21 14.61
C LYS A 124 -12.13 2.82 13.68
N LEU A 125 -12.43 2.11 12.59
CA LEU A 125 -11.42 1.62 11.66
C LEU A 125 -10.76 2.75 10.86
N PHE A 126 -11.55 3.61 10.20
CA PHE A 126 -11.02 4.69 9.35
C PHE A 126 -10.88 6.03 10.09
N GLY A 127 -11.21 6.10 11.38
CA GLY A 127 -11.00 7.29 12.20
C GLY A 127 -9.97 7.06 13.31
N GLU A 128 -10.30 6.26 14.32
CA GLU A 128 -9.46 6.06 15.51
C GLU A 128 -8.14 5.33 15.19
N GLU A 129 -8.20 4.23 14.44
CA GLU A 129 -6.99 3.46 14.11
C GLU A 129 -6.04 4.24 13.18
N ILE A 130 -6.56 5.14 12.34
CA ILE A 130 -5.73 6.02 11.51
C ILE A 130 -5.03 7.09 12.37
N ARG A 131 -5.72 7.67 13.36
CA ARG A 131 -5.10 8.64 14.27
C ARG A 131 -4.02 8.05 15.17
N THR A 132 -4.08 6.75 15.45
CA THR A 132 -3.10 6.02 16.28
C THR A 132 -2.02 5.32 15.46
N GLU A 133 -2.05 5.49 14.13
CA GLU A 133 -1.05 4.97 13.21
C GLU A 133 0.33 5.59 13.47
N SER A 134 1.39 4.80 13.33
CA SER A 134 2.75 5.30 13.46
C SER A 134 3.18 6.06 12.21
N ASP A 135 4.03 7.09 12.39
CA ASP A 135 4.58 7.86 11.26
C ASP A 135 5.26 6.97 10.21
N SER A 136 5.93 5.90 10.67
CA SER A 136 6.62 4.95 9.79
C SER A 136 5.66 4.17 8.88
N LEU A 137 4.54 3.67 9.42
CA LEU A 137 3.51 3.02 8.62
C LEU A 137 2.85 4.03 7.68
N GLY A 138 2.59 5.24 8.19
CA GLY A 138 2.03 6.31 7.40
C GLY A 138 2.87 6.64 6.15
N ARG A 139 4.20 6.69 6.28
CA ARG A 139 5.09 6.86 5.13
C ARG A 139 5.10 5.72 4.14
N LEU A 140 5.00 4.46 4.61
CA LEU A 140 4.89 3.32 3.70
C LEU A 140 3.60 3.40 2.87
N LEU A 141 2.50 3.84 3.49
CA LEU A 141 1.25 4.07 2.80
C LEU A 141 1.31 5.25 1.85
N ASP A 142 1.90 6.38 2.27
CA ASP A 142 2.10 7.55 1.40
C ASP A 142 2.93 7.15 0.16
N LEU A 143 4.02 6.40 0.37
CA LEU A 143 4.88 5.87 -0.68
C LEU A 143 4.12 5.00 -1.69
N TYR A 144 3.29 4.09 -1.19
CA TYR A 144 2.49 3.20 -2.02
C TYR A 144 1.42 3.96 -2.81
N VAL A 145 0.62 4.81 -2.14
CA VAL A 145 -0.47 5.57 -2.77
C VAL A 145 0.08 6.52 -3.82
N THR A 146 1.16 7.25 -3.53
CA THR A 146 1.76 8.21 -4.48
C THR A 146 2.13 7.52 -5.79
N ARG A 147 2.65 6.28 -5.74
CA ARG A 147 2.96 5.52 -6.95
C ARG A 147 1.74 4.94 -7.64
N THR A 148 0.80 4.40 -6.88
CA THR A 148 -0.26 3.54 -7.42
C THR A 148 -1.60 4.22 -7.61
N HIS A 149 -1.77 5.48 -7.20
CA HIS A 149 -3.07 6.18 -7.24
C HIS A 149 -3.74 6.11 -8.62
N THR A 150 -2.98 6.19 -9.71
CA THR A 150 -3.50 6.09 -11.09
C THR A 150 -4.21 4.75 -11.36
N LEU A 151 -3.73 3.65 -10.78
CA LEU A 151 -4.35 2.33 -10.89
C LEU A 151 -5.67 2.24 -10.09
N TRP A 152 -5.79 3.04 -9.04
CA TRP A 152 -6.95 3.10 -8.16
C TRP A 152 -8.00 4.12 -8.59
N THR A 153 -7.68 5.01 -9.54
CA THR A 153 -8.61 6.04 -10.05
C THR A 153 -9.59 5.56 -11.12
N SER A 154 -9.44 4.33 -11.64
CA SER A 154 -10.39 3.77 -12.61
C SER A 154 -11.79 3.61 -11.99
N PRO A 155 -12.88 3.96 -12.70
CA PRO A 155 -14.24 3.89 -12.16
C PRO A 155 -14.61 2.50 -11.64
N ASP A 156 -14.24 1.44 -12.37
CA ASP A 156 -14.50 0.06 -11.96
C ASP A 156 -13.78 -0.30 -10.66
N THR A 157 -12.51 0.12 -10.54
CA THR A 157 -11.70 -0.09 -9.33
C THR A 157 -12.25 0.70 -8.14
N VAL A 158 -12.70 1.93 -8.36
CA VAL A 158 -13.32 2.77 -7.32
C VAL A 158 -14.61 2.12 -6.82
N SER A 159 -15.53 1.74 -7.71
CA SER A 159 -16.78 1.07 -7.32
C SER A 159 -16.52 -0.27 -6.62
N TRP A 160 -15.50 -1.02 -7.03
CA TRP A 160 -15.08 -2.25 -6.35
C TRP A 160 -14.53 -1.98 -4.94
N LEU A 161 -13.72 -0.94 -4.77
CA LEU A 161 -13.18 -0.52 -3.48
C LEU A 161 -14.28 -0.07 -2.52
N GLU A 162 -15.23 0.76 -2.99
CA GLU A 162 -16.35 1.26 -2.18
C GLU A 162 -17.21 0.11 -1.63
N ARG A 163 -17.54 -0.89 -2.46
CA ARG A 163 -18.28 -2.08 -2.02
C ARG A 163 -17.55 -2.80 -0.89
N ASN A 164 -16.24 -3.01 -1.03
CA ASN A 164 -15.44 -3.68 -0.01
C ASN A 164 -15.29 -2.86 1.27
N ILE A 165 -15.21 -1.52 1.19
CA ILE A 165 -15.22 -0.64 2.36
C ILE A 165 -16.52 -0.80 3.14
N VAL A 166 -17.67 -0.81 2.46
CA VAL A 166 -18.98 -1.01 3.11
C VAL A 166 -19.06 -2.39 3.78
N THR A 167 -18.56 -3.44 3.13
CA THR A 167 -18.52 -4.79 3.71
C THR A 167 -17.65 -4.87 4.97
N VAL A 168 -16.47 -4.23 4.94
CA VAL A 168 -15.57 -4.19 6.12
C VAL A 168 -16.19 -3.40 7.25
N LEU A 169 -16.81 -2.24 6.97
CA LEU A 169 -17.48 -1.43 7.99
C LEU A 169 -18.59 -2.23 8.68
N GLY A 170 -19.44 -2.93 7.92
CA GLY A 170 -20.49 -3.79 8.49
C GLY A 170 -19.95 -4.94 9.34
N SER A 171 -18.75 -5.43 9.05
CA SER A 171 -18.11 -6.53 9.79
C SER A 171 -17.41 -6.07 11.07
N VAL A 172 -16.84 -4.86 11.06
CA VAL A 172 -16.05 -4.30 12.16
C VAL A 172 -16.94 -3.55 13.15
N GLU A 173 -17.96 -2.86 12.65
CA GLU A 173 -18.93 -2.09 13.43
C GLU A 173 -20.36 -2.54 13.08
N PRO A 174 -20.76 -3.76 13.50
CA PRO A 174 -22.13 -4.19 13.28
C PRO A 174 -23.07 -3.22 13.99
N VAL A 175 -23.91 -2.52 13.24
CA VAL A 175 -24.95 -1.67 13.80
C VAL A 175 -25.87 -2.58 14.60
N SER A 176 -25.97 -2.32 15.90
CA SER A 176 -26.88 -3.04 16.79
C SER A 176 -28.31 -2.90 16.28
N THR A 177 -28.77 -3.85 15.49
CA THR A 177 -30.19 -3.97 15.16
C THR A 177 -30.96 -4.22 16.45
N THR A 178 -32.20 -3.73 16.49
CA THR A 178 -33.19 -3.73 17.59
C THR A 178 -33.50 -5.09 18.25
N THR A 179 -32.79 -6.15 17.90
CA THR A 179 -32.89 -7.49 18.48
C THR A 179 -31.59 -7.72 19.26
N GLY A 180 -31.67 -7.66 20.60
CA GLY A 180 -30.56 -7.50 21.54
C GLY A 180 -29.55 -8.64 21.67
N GLU A 181 -29.04 -9.18 20.55
CA GLU A 181 -27.85 -10.04 20.56
C GLU A 181 -26.59 -9.19 20.29
N PRO A 182 -25.57 -9.22 21.17
CA PRO A 182 -24.32 -8.52 20.94
C PRO A 182 -23.55 -9.22 19.81
N VAL A 183 -23.64 -8.68 18.59
CA VAL A 183 -22.80 -9.12 17.47
C VAL A 183 -21.36 -8.81 17.82
N GLN A 184 -20.55 -9.86 17.99
CA GLN A 184 -19.12 -9.70 18.31
C GLN A 184 -18.42 -9.05 17.09
N PRO A 185 -17.73 -7.92 17.29
CA PRO A 185 -16.99 -7.28 16.21
C PRO A 185 -15.84 -8.19 15.74
N ASP A 186 -15.46 -8.07 14.47
CA ASP A 186 -14.42 -8.90 13.88
C ASP A 186 -13.14 -8.95 14.75
N PRO A 187 -12.70 -10.14 15.21
CA PRO A 187 -11.52 -10.27 16.07
C PRO A 187 -10.23 -9.78 15.39
N ARG A 188 -10.20 -9.71 14.04
CA ARG A 188 -9.04 -9.23 13.28
C ARG A 188 -8.66 -7.80 13.61
N LEU A 189 -9.63 -6.92 13.92
CA LEU A 189 -9.34 -5.52 14.24
C LEU A 189 -8.36 -5.40 15.42
N LYS A 190 -8.65 -6.11 16.52
CA LYS A 190 -7.81 -6.08 17.74
C LYS A 190 -6.42 -6.66 17.45
N GLN A 191 -6.35 -7.75 16.70
CA GLN A 191 -5.09 -8.40 16.33
C GLN A 191 -4.24 -7.48 15.46
N TYR A 192 -4.83 -6.86 14.43
CA TYR A 192 -4.12 -6.00 13.49
C TYR A 192 -3.72 -4.67 14.12
N SER A 193 -4.53 -4.10 15.02
CA SER A 193 -4.14 -2.94 15.83
C SER A 193 -2.88 -3.22 16.69
N LYS A 194 -2.77 -4.42 17.28
CA LYS A 194 -1.56 -4.84 18.00
C LYS A 194 -0.38 -5.07 17.06
N LYS A 195 -0.60 -5.73 15.91
CA LYS A 195 0.45 -5.97 14.90
C LYS A 195 1.01 -4.65 14.38
N ARG A 196 0.17 -3.68 13.99
CA ARG A 196 0.61 -2.35 13.52
C ARG A 196 1.55 -1.67 14.50
N ARG A 197 1.16 -1.63 15.79
CA ARG A 197 1.97 -1.03 16.85
C ARG A 197 3.31 -1.73 17.07
N SER A 198 3.35 -3.05 16.92
CA SER A 198 4.57 -3.84 17.14
C SER A 198 5.52 -3.87 15.94
N LEU A 199 4.99 -3.87 14.72
CA LEU A 199 5.77 -4.10 13.50
C LEU A 199 6.30 -2.82 12.85
N TYR A 200 5.62 -1.69 13.06
CA TYR A 200 6.02 -0.40 12.48
C TYR A 200 6.35 0.64 13.56
N PRO A 201 7.30 0.41 14.47
CA PRO A 201 7.75 1.45 15.40
C PRO A 201 8.62 2.51 14.70
N ALA A 202 9.43 2.09 13.72
CA ALA A 202 10.32 2.96 12.96
C ALA A 202 10.64 2.35 11.58
N LEU A 203 11.05 3.18 10.63
CA LEU A 203 11.47 2.72 9.31
C LEU A 203 12.88 2.11 9.34
N PRO A 204 13.07 0.90 8.77
CA PRO A 204 14.39 0.35 8.54
C PRO A 204 15.26 1.22 7.62
N ARG A 205 16.59 1.13 7.77
CA ARG A 205 17.55 1.97 7.03
C ARG A 205 17.44 1.86 5.51
N ASN A 206 17.18 0.67 4.98
CA ASN A 206 17.00 0.46 3.54
C ASN A 206 15.75 1.19 3.02
N VAL A 207 14.66 1.19 3.78
CA VAL A 207 13.44 1.94 3.42
C VAL A 207 13.67 3.44 3.49
N LEU A 208 14.41 3.92 4.50
CA LEU A 208 14.79 5.34 4.58
C LEU A 208 15.61 5.79 3.37
N ARG A 209 16.61 5.00 2.97
CA ARG A 209 17.39 5.26 1.75
C ARG A 209 16.49 5.28 0.51
N HIS A 210 15.57 4.32 0.41
CA HIS A 210 14.60 4.27 -0.68
C HIS A 210 13.77 5.55 -0.76
N LEU A 211 13.23 6.03 0.36
CA LEU A 211 12.43 7.26 0.40
C LEU A 211 13.23 8.48 -0.06
N ILE A 212 14.48 8.61 0.40
CA ILE A 212 15.37 9.70 -0.01
C ILE A 212 15.64 9.65 -1.52
N LEU A 213 15.89 8.46 -2.07
CA LEU A 213 16.19 8.27 -3.50
C LEU A 213 14.97 8.47 -4.39
N CYS A 214 13.77 8.19 -3.89
CA CYS A 214 12.55 8.30 -4.68
C CYS A 214 12.05 9.73 -4.85
N ASP A 215 12.51 10.65 -3.99
CA ASP A 215 12.20 12.09 -4.03
C ASP A 215 10.71 12.38 -4.32
N LEU A 216 9.83 11.73 -3.56
CA LEU A 216 8.39 11.89 -3.74
C LEU A 216 7.87 13.02 -2.85
N PRO A 217 7.23 14.06 -3.42
CA PRO A 217 6.77 15.22 -2.66
C PRO A 217 5.73 14.85 -1.59
N ASP A 218 4.89 13.85 -1.88
CA ASP A 218 3.81 13.39 -1.00
C ASP A 218 4.26 12.36 0.04
N ALA A 219 5.50 11.85 -0.05
CA ALA A 219 6.09 10.90 0.88
C ALA A 219 7.50 11.35 1.33
N PRO A 220 7.62 12.50 2.02
CA PRO A 220 8.92 13.04 2.39
C PRO A 220 9.65 12.11 3.37
N PRO A 221 11.00 12.04 3.29
CA PRO A 221 11.80 11.16 4.14
C PRO A 221 11.61 11.51 5.63
N LEU A 222 11.45 10.47 6.46
CA LEU A 222 11.46 10.64 7.92
C LEU A 222 12.89 10.66 8.42
N PHE A 223 13.34 11.80 8.89
CA PHE A 223 14.60 11.90 9.59
C PHE A 223 14.43 11.44 11.04
N PRO A 224 15.33 10.60 11.59
CA PRO A 224 15.33 10.32 13.01
C PRO A 224 15.39 11.63 13.78
N ARG A 225 14.53 11.82 14.77
CA ARG A 225 14.61 12.98 15.67
C ARG A 225 15.96 12.87 16.39
N VAL A 226 16.91 13.72 16.02
CA VAL A 226 18.21 13.79 16.70
C VAL A 226 17.94 14.36 18.08
N SER A 227 17.98 13.52 19.11
CA SER A 227 17.98 13.96 20.50
C SER A 227 19.24 14.80 20.74
N SER A 228 19.07 16.12 20.75
CA SER A 228 20.01 17.13 21.24
C SER A 228 21.49 16.86 20.93
N CYS A 229 21.94 17.31 19.76
CA CYS A 229 23.29 17.86 19.60
C CYS A 229 23.18 19.11 18.73
N THR A 230 23.40 20.24 19.39
CA THR A 230 23.83 21.55 18.86
C THR A 230 23.94 21.67 17.34
N CYS A 231 22.98 22.41 16.77
CA CYS A 231 23.17 23.47 15.77
C CYS A 231 24.53 23.46 15.02
N VAL A 232 24.67 22.65 13.96
CA VAL A 232 25.65 22.87 12.88
C VAL A 232 25.11 22.22 11.59
N LEU A 233 24.87 23.05 10.58
CA LEU A 233 24.68 22.74 9.14
C LEU A 233 23.30 22.28 8.64
N ILE A 234 22.31 23.18 8.73
CA ILE A 234 21.38 23.42 7.62
C ILE A 234 21.76 24.78 7.02
N GLU A 235 22.83 24.81 6.22
CA GLU A 235 23.16 26.01 5.42
C GLU A 235 23.88 25.67 4.09
N ALA A 236 23.79 24.43 3.60
CA ALA A 236 24.57 23.99 2.43
C ALA A 236 23.75 23.56 1.20
N MET A 237 22.49 23.99 1.04
CA MET A 237 21.71 23.65 -0.17
C MET A 237 20.89 24.77 -0.80
N VAL A 238 21.07 26.03 -0.39
CA VAL A 238 20.48 27.19 -1.07
C VAL A 238 21.51 28.31 -1.10
N CYS A 239 22.30 28.37 -2.17
CA CYS A 239 23.02 29.53 -2.73
C CYS A 239 24.39 29.12 -3.29
N SER A 240 24.44 28.78 -4.57
CA SER A 240 25.45 29.26 -5.54
C SER A 240 25.27 28.55 -6.89
N VAL A 241 24.14 28.83 -7.54
CA VAL A 241 24.10 28.90 -9.01
C VAL A 241 23.89 30.37 -9.32
N ALA A 242 25.00 31.08 -9.49
CA ALA A 242 25.01 32.42 -10.06
C ALA A 242 26.25 32.53 -10.95
N PHE A 243 26.00 32.52 -12.26
CA PHE A 243 26.75 33.19 -13.32
C PHE A 243 28.16 33.70 -12.96
N TYR A 244 29.21 33.02 -13.43
CA TYR A 244 29.99 33.35 -14.65
C TYR A 244 31.07 32.29 -14.86
#